data_AF-A0A023ER74-F1
#
_entry.id   AF-A0A023ER74-F1
#
_cell.length_a   1.000
_cell.length_b   1.000
_cell.length_c   1.000
_cell.angle_alpha   90.00
_cell.angle_beta   90.00
_cell.angle_gamma   90.00
#
_symmetry.space_group_name_H-M   'P 1'
#
loop_
_entity.id
_entity.type
_entity.pdbx_description
1 polymer ?
#
loop_
_entity_poly.entity_id
_entity_poly.type
_entity_poly.pdbx_seq_one_letter_code
_entity_poly.pdbx_strand_id
1 'polypeptide(L)'
;MRVHKIENVNRSLAFLHTKVRLESIGAEDIVDHNPRLILGLIWTIILRFQIQEIEIDVDEENESSEKKSAKDALLLWCQRKTQGYQHVHITDFTNSWRSGLGFNALIHSHRPDLFDYNSLMPGRNIENLNHAFEVADRELGIPRLLDAEDIDTARPDEKSILTYVASYYHTFARMKNEQKGGKRIANIVNKLMDADKKKMQFENLITDLLSWIRNKTTELEKRNFPNSVEGIQRELLAFKEYRTIEKPPKYKERSEIEALFFHVNTLLKSLNQPHYTPQDGKMINDIEKAWQRLENAEHNREVALREELLRQEKLEQLNYKFEKKSVLREGHLNEMIQVLSDPRYGANIRQVDATVKKHEAISADILARADRFNDLTDMCNELHNEN
;
A
#
# COMPACT_ATOMS: atom_id res chain seq x y z
N MET A 1 29.30 51.10 -37.58
CA MET A 1 30.73 51.45 -37.75
C MET A 1 31.60 50.25 -37.35
N ARG A 2 32.80 50.07 -37.94
CA ARG A 2 33.74 48.95 -37.65
C ARG A 2 34.01 48.82 -36.15
N VAL A 3 34.17 49.95 -35.45
CA VAL A 3 34.38 50.02 -34.00
C VAL A 3 33.28 49.29 -33.19
N HIS A 4 32.01 49.38 -33.59
CA HIS A 4 30.93 48.66 -32.90
C HIS A 4 31.01 47.14 -33.10
N LYS A 5 31.50 46.68 -34.26
CA LYS A 5 31.69 45.25 -34.51
C LYS A 5 32.82 44.69 -33.65
N ILE A 6 33.94 45.42 -33.55
CA ILE A 6 35.07 45.06 -32.69
C ILE A 6 34.66 44.98 -31.23
N GLU A 7 33.93 45.99 -30.74
CA GLU A 7 33.42 46.02 -29.36
C GLU A 7 32.52 44.80 -29.06
N ASN A 8 31.60 44.45 -29.97
CA ASN A 8 30.74 43.28 -29.78
C ASN A 8 31.55 41.98 -29.75
N VAL A 9 32.50 41.81 -30.67
CA VAL A 9 33.35 40.62 -30.73
C VAL A 9 34.23 40.51 -29.49
N ASN A 10 34.80 41.62 -29.00
CA ASN A 10 35.57 41.65 -27.75
C ASN A 10 34.75 41.17 -26.56
N ARG A 11 33.48 41.55 -26.46
CA ARG A 11 32.58 41.05 -25.39
C ARG A 11 32.37 39.54 -25.49
N SER A 12 32.15 39.01 -26.70
CA SER A 12 32.01 37.57 -26.93
C SER A 12 33.30 36.80 -26.61
N LEU A 13 34.45 37.31 -27.05
CA LEU A 13 35.76 36.71 -26.76
C LEU A 13 36.06 36.74 -25.25
N ALA A 14 35.75 37.83 -24.57
CA ALA A 14 35.91 37.94 -23.12
C ALA A 14 35.11 36.85 -22.38
N PHE A 15 33.87 36.57 -22.79
CA PHE A 15 33.10 35.45 -22.25
C PHE A 15 33.78 34.10 -22.55
N LEU A 16 34.20 33.87 -23.80
CA LEU A 16 34.83 32.60 -24.20
C LEU A 16 36.14 32.34 -23.45
N HIS A 17 36.95 33.37 -23.17
CA HIS A 17 38.16 33.27 -22.36
C HIS A 17 37.90 32.74 -20.94
N THR A 18 36.68 32.90 -20.40
CA THR A 18 36.30 32.31 -19.10
C THR A 18 36.07 30.80 -19.16
N LYS A 19 35.87 30.24 -20.36
CA LYS A 19 35.49 28.84 -20.58
C LYS A 19 36.55 28.02 -21.33
N VAL A 20 37.37 28.68 -22.16
CA VAL A 20 38.39 28.06 -23.02
C VAL A 20 39.63 28.93 -23.12
N ARG A 21 40.80 28.31 -23.31
CA ARG A 21 42.02 29.04 -23.67
C ARG A 21 42.00 29.34 -25.17
N LEU A 22 41.81 30.61 -25.51
CA LEU A 22 41.98 31.12 -26.88
C LEU A 22 43.40 31.68 -27.00
N GLU A 23 44.29 30.97 -27.69
CA GLU A 23 45.63 31.47 -28.01
C GLU A 23 45.57 32.17 -29.38
N SER A 24 45.99 33.43 -29.43
CA SER A 24 46.27 34.17 -30.68
C SER A 24 45.08 34.52 -31.59
N ILE A 25 43.87 34.80 -31.05
CA ILE A 25 42.73 35.31 -31.82
C ILE A 25 42.26 36.66 -31.26
N GLY A 26 42.39 37.74 -32.05
CA GLY A 26 41.87 39.08 -31.73
C GLY A 26 40.50 39.35 -32.33
N ALA A 27 39.83 40.41 -31.87
CA ALA A 27 38.54 40.82 -32.45
C ALA A 27 38.68 41.34 -33.88
N GLU A 28 39.83 41.96 -34.19
CA GLU A 28 40.18 42.45 -35.52
C GLU A 28 40.22 41.30 -36.54
N ASP A 29 40.76 40.14 -36.17
CA ASP A 29 40.85 38.96 -37.04
C ASP A 29 39.49 38.47 -37.52
N ILE A 30 38.45 38.64 -36.69
CA ILE A 30 37.08 38.24 -37.00
C ILE A 30 36.39 39.33 -37.82
N VAL A 31 36.52 40.60 -37.41
CA VAL A 31 35.87 41.72 -38.08
C VAL A 31 36.44 41.98 -39.48
N ASP A 32 37.73 41.67 -39.67
CA ASP A 32 38.43 41.82 -40.95
C ASP A 32 38.46 40.51 -41.77
N HIS A 33 37.67 39.51 -41.37
CA HIS A 33 37.37 38.29 -42.14
C HIS A 33 38.57 37.38 -42.39
N ASN A 34 39.43 37.15 -41.40
CA ASN A 34 40.49 36.13 -41.51
C ASN A 34 39.89 34.72 -41.41
N PRO A 35 39.73 33.97 -42.53
CA PRO A 35 38.93 32.75 -42.53
C PRO A 35 39.55 31.65 -41.66
N ARG A 36 40.89 31.59 -41.61
CA ARG A 36 41.62 30.59 -40.83
C ARG A 36 41.40 30.77 -39.33
N LEU A 37 41.46 32.01 -38.84
CA LEU A 37 41.27 32.31 -37.42
C LEU A 37 39.80 32.20 -37.01
N ILE A 38 38.87 32.60 -37.89
CA ILE A 38 37.43 32.40 -37.65
C ILE A 38 37.10 30.91 -37.52
N LEU A 39 37.55 30.07 -38.45
CA LEU A 39 37.34 28.61 -38.37
C LEU A 39 38.02 28.00 -37.14
N GLY A 40 39.22 28.49 -36.78
CA GLY A 40 39.90 28.09 -35.55
C GLY A 40 39.11 28.41 -34.28
N LEU A 41 38.50 29.59 -34.22
CA LEU A 41 37.63 29.99 -33.11
C LEU A 41 36.37 29.12 -33.03
N ILE A 42 35.65 28.95 -34.15
CA ILE A 42 34.42 28.14 -34.20
C ILE A 42 34.72 26.69 -33.79
N TRP A 43 35.82 26.12 -34.27
CA TRP A 43 36.28 24.81 -33.83
C TRP A 43 36.52 24.73 -32.33
N THR A 44 37.17 25.76 -31.76
CA THR A 44 37.46 25.79 -30.31
C THR A 44 36.17 25.83 -29.49
N ILE A 45 35.14 26.52 -29.96
CA ILE A 45 33.80 26.54 -29.35
C ILE A 45 33.15 25.15 -29.45
N ILE A 46 33.11 24.55 -30.63
CA ILE A 46 32.54 23.20 -30.85
C ILE A 46 33.26 22.17 -29.97
N LEU A 47 34.59 22.19 -29.98
CA LEU A 47 35.42 21.28 -29.19
C LEU A 47 35.09 21.39 -27.69
N ARG A 48 34.97 22.61 -27.16
CA ARG A 48 34.68 22.81 -25.73
C ARG A 48 33.27 22.38 -25.32
N PHE A 49 32.27 22.83 -26.07
CA PHE A 49 30.87 22.78 -25.64
C PHE A 49 30.12 21.58 -26.20
N GLN A 50 30.55 21.03 -27.34
CA GLN A 50 29.91 19.84 -27.92
C GLN A 50 30.73 18.58 -27.71
N ILE A 51 32.05 18.63 -27.83
CA ILE A 51 32.85 17.39 -27.77
C ILE A 51 33.36 17.13 -26.36
N GLN A 52 33.94 18.12 -25.67
CA GLN A 52 34.52 17.95 -24.33
C GLN A 52 33.50 17.71 -23.21
N GLU A 53 32.21 17.95 -23.45
CA GLU A 53 31.11 17.63 -22.51
C GLU A 53 30.63 16.17 -22.63
N ILE A 54 31.18 15.40 -23.57
CA ILE A 54 30.81 13.99 -23.78
C ILE A 54 31.39 13.14 -22.65
N GLU A 55 30.51 12.71 -21.75
CA GLU A 55 30.80 11.72 -20.72
C GLU A 55 30.24 10.37 -21.14
N ILE A 56 31.10 9.36 -21.22
CA ILE A 56 30.67 7.99 -21.48
C ILE A 56 30.87 7.22 -20.19
N ASP A 57 29.77 6.72 -19.63
CA ASP A 57 29.79 5.71 -18.59
C ASP A 57 30.56 4.50 -19.15
N VAL A 58 31.84 4.39 -18.76
CA VAL A 58 32.61 3.17 -18.92
C VAL A 58 32.09 2.22 -17.85
N ASP A 59 31.47 1.12 -18.27
CA ASP A 59 31.00 0.08 -17.35
C ASP A 59 32.14 -0.30 -16.37
N GLU A 60 31.77 -0.48 -15.10
CA GLU A 60 32.63 -0.63 -13.90
C GLU A 60 33.69 -1.76 -13.97
N GLU A 61 33.74 -2.54 -15.04
CA GLU A 61 34.64 -3.69 -15.21
C GLU A 61 36.03 -3.36 -15.78
N ASN A 62 36.30 -2.09 -16.15
CA ASN A 62 37.63 -1.68 -16.62
C ASN A 62 38.15 -0.45 -15.86
N GLU A 63 38.62 -0.66 -14.63
CA GLU A 63 39.39 0.30 -13.81
C GLU A 63 40.78 0.61 -14.42
N SER A 64 40.80 1.19 -15.61
CA SER A 64 42.02 1.82 -16.15
C SER A 64 41.67 3.09 -16.92
N SER A 65 40.92 3.99 -16.29
CA SER A 65 40.59 5.28 -16.89
C SER A 65 41.69 6.30 -16.60
N GLU A 66 42.79 6.24 -17.37
CA GLU A 66 43.38 7.50 -17.82
C GLU A 66 42.26 8.32 -18.46
N LYS A 67 42.22 9.63 -18.21
CA LYS A 67 41.26 10.54 -18.84
C LYS A 67 41.48 10.51 -20.36
N LYS A 68 40.84 9.57 -21.05
CA LYS A 68 40.79 9.50 -22.50
C LYS A 68 40.28 10.84 -23.00
N SER A 69 40.92 11.40 -24.03
CA SER A 69 40.47 12.66 -24.62
C SER A 69 38.99 12.54 -24.98
N ALA A 70 38.21 13.61 -24.90
CA ALA A 70 36.79 13.55 -25.26
C ALA A 70 36.53 13.05 -26.69
N LYS A 71 37.52 13.23 -27.57
CA LYS A 71 37.59 12.60 -28.89
C LYS A 71 37.68 11.07 -28.82
N ASP A 72 38.58 10.54 -27.99
CA ASP A 72 38.76 9.09 -27.81
C ASP A 72 37.54 8.47 -27.14
N ALA A 73 36.90 9.20 -26.23
CA ALA A 73 35.62 8.85 -25.65
C ALA A 73 34.58 8.70 -26.78
N LEU A 74 34.35 9.74 -27.58
CA LEU A 74 33.39 9.67 -28.70
C LEU A 74 33.72 8.55 -29.69
N LEU A 75 35.01 8.31 -29.97
CA LEU A 75 35.45 7.19 -30.83
C LEU A 75 35.04 5.85 -30.23
N LEU A 76 35.31 5.65 -28.94
CA LEU A 76 34.92 4.43 -28.21
C LEU A 76 33.39 4.23 -28.23
N TRP A 77 32.60 5.30 -28.09
CA TRP A 77 31.15 5.22 -28.22
C TRP A 77 30.74 4.75 -29.62
N CYS A 78 31.33 5.31 -30.67
CA CYS A 78 31.04 4.91 -32.05
C CYS A 78 31.37 3.43 -32.26
N GLN A 79 32.53 2.97 -31.80
CA GLN A 79 32.97 1.57 -31.88
C GLN A 79 32.00 0.62 -31.16
N ARG A 80 31.62 0.96 -29.91
CA ARG A 80 30.66 0.15 -29.14
C ARG A 80 29.30 0.07 -29.81
N LYS A 81 28.82 1.18 -30.38
CA LYS A 81 27.49 1.25 -31.02
C LYS A 81 27.43 0.57 -32.37
N THR A 82 28.54 0.52 -33.08
CA THR A 82 28.64 -0.11 -34.40
C THR A 82 29.24 -1.51 -34.36
N GLN A 83 29.56 -2.04 -33.18
CA GLN A 83 30.05 -3.40 -33.01
C GLN A 83 29.04 -4.41 -33.57
N GLY A 84 29.51 -5.31 -34.44
CA GLY A 84 28.68 -6.35 -35.07
C GLY A 84 28.03 -5.94 -36.40
N TYR A 85 28.13 -4.67 -36.83
CA TYR A 85 27.66 -4.26 -38.16
C TYR A 85 28.67 -4.66 -39.24
N GLN A 86 28.18 -5.29 -40.31
CA GLN A 86 29.03 -5.70 -41.42
C GLN A 86 29.60 -4.48 -42.15
N HIS A 87 30.87 -4.59 -42.55
CA HIS A 87 31.61 -3.55 -43.29
C HIS A 87 31.77 -2.21 -42.54
N VAL A 88 31.60 -2.21 -41.21
CA VAL A 88 31.84 -1.04 -40.36
C VAL A 88 32.99 -1.32 -39.42
N HIS A 89 34.05 -0.54 -39.56
CA HIS A 89 35.19 -0.56 -38.65
C HIS A 89 35.65 0.86 -38.38
N ILE A 90 35.29 1.40 -37.20
CA ILE A 90 35.54 2.81 -36.86
C ILE A 90 36.84 2.91 -36.05
N THR A 91 37.89 3.46 -36.66
CA THR A 91 39.20 3.68 -36.00
C THR A 91 39.61 5.16 -35.96
N ASP A 92 38.94 6.01 -36.71
CA ASP A 92 39.22 7.44 -36.82
C ASP A 92 37.93 8.24 -37.11
N PHE A 93 38.07 9.57 -37.21
CA PHE A 93 37.03 10.47 -37.70
C PHE A 93 37.34 10.98 -39.11
N THR A 94 37.98 10.15 -39.94
CA THR A 94 38.28 10.48 -41.33
C THR A 94 37.79 9.36 -42.26
N ASN A 95 38.69 8.46 -42.68
CA ASN A 95 38.40 7.42 -43.67
C ASN A 95 37.40 6.37 -43.19
N SER A 96 37.30 6.13 -41.89
CA SER A 96 36.35 5.15 -41.32
C SER A 96 34.89 5.47 -41.65
N TRP A 97 34.58 6.74 -41.93
CA TRP A 97 33.23 7.24 -42.18
C TRP A 97 32.92 7.40 -43.66
N ARG A 98 33.92 7.25 -44.53
CA ARG A 98 33.85 7.54 -45.97
C ARG A 98 32.78 6.71 -46.70
N SER A 99 32.55 5.48 -46.27
CA SER A 99 31.56 4.58 -46.90
C SER A 99 30.10 4.95 -46.60
N GLY A 100 29.85 5.87 -45.65
CA GLY A 100 28.53 6.19 -45.13
C GLY A 100 27.91 5.13 -44.21
N LEU A 101 28.46 3.91 -44.22
CA LEU A 101 27.93 2.79 -43.42
C LEU A 101 28.06 3.04 -41.91
N GLY A 102 29.11 3.74 -41.47
CA GLY A 102 29.28 4.11 -40.05
C GLY A 102 28.14 4.99 -39.51
N PHE A 103 27.70 5.99 -40.29
CA PHE A 103 26.56 6.84 -39.92
C PHE A 103 25.25 6.05 -39.88
N ASN A 104 25.00 5.21 -40.89
CA ASN A 104 23.82 4.34 -40.92
C ASN A 104 23.80 3.35 -39.75
N ALA A 105 24.94 2.74 -39.41
CA ALA A 105 25.05 1.83 -38.27
C ALA A 105 24.77 2.54 -36.95
N LEU A 106 25.24 3.79 -36.77
CA LEU A 106 24.90 4.58 -35.59
C LEU A 106 23.39 4.82 -35.47
N ILE A 107 22.72 5.18 -36.57
CA ILE A 107 21.26 5.37 -36.58
C ILE A 107 20.55 4.05 -36.25
N HIS A 108 20.84 2.98 -36.99
CA HIS A 108 20.19 1.69 -36.84
C HIS A 108 20.42 1.07 -35.45
N SER A 109 21.59 1.29 -34.84
CA SER A 109 21.87 0.79 -33.48
C SER A 109 21.00 1.42 -32.39
N HIS A 110 20.44 2.60 -32.63
CA HIS A 110 19.53 3.30 -31.70
C HIS A 110 18.06 3.19 -32.13
N ARG A 111 17.82 3.15 -33.44
CA ARG A 111 16.50 3.15 -34.08
C ARG A 111 16.49 2.16 -35.25
N PRO A 112 16.50 0.84 -34.96
CA PRO A 112 16.49 -0.20 -36.00
C PRO A 112 15.18 -0.23 -36.78
N ASP A 113 14.14 0.44 -36.27
CA ASP A 113 12.82 0.56 -36.89
C ASP A 113 12.80 1.48 -38.12
N LEU A 114 13.81 2.34 -38.33
CA LEU A 114 13.79 3.35 -39.38
C LEU A 114 14.11 2.80 -40.78
N PHE A 115 14.95 1.76 -40.88
CA PHE A 115 15.32 1.13 -42.15
C PHE A 115 15.99 -0.23 -41.91
N ASP A 116 16.06 -1.08 -42.93
CA ASP A 116 16.84 -2.32 -42.89
C ASP A 116 18.30 -2.05 -43.28
N TYR A 117 19.23 -2.20 -42.32
CA TYR A 117 20.66 -2.00 -42.57
C TYR A 117 21.22 -2.93 -43.65
N ASN A 118 20.72 -4.17 -43.76
CA ASN A 118 21.26 -5.15 -44.71
C ASN A 118 20.93 -4.82 -46.18
N SER A 119 20.02 -3.89 -46.42
CA SER A 119 19.72 -3.38 -47.75
C SER A 119 20.79 -2.43 -48.30
N LEU A 120 21.68 -1.91 -47.44
CA LEU A 120 22.75 -1.00 -47.82
C LEU A 120 23.90 -1.75 -48.49
N MET A 121 24.43 -1.18 -49.58
CA MET A 121 25.49 -1.82 -50.36
C MET A 121 26.87 -1.22 -50.07
N PRO A 122 27.88 -2.05 -49.72
CA PRO A 122 29.26 -1.62 -49.64
C PRO A 122 29.75 -1.08 -50.99
N GLY A 123 30.36 0.10 -50.99
CA GLY A 123 30.91 0.74 -52.21
C GLY A 123 30.02 1.82 -52.84
N ARG A 124 28.76 1.96 -52.41
CA ARG A 124 27.89 3.09 -52.79
C ARG A 124 27.97 4.23 -51.77
N ASN A 125 29.17 4.80 -51.63
CA ASN A 125 29.49 5.77 -50.56
C ASN A 125 28.55 6.97 -50.54
N ILE A 126 28.38 7.66 -51.68
CA ILE A 126 27.51 8.85 -51.80
C ILE A 126 26.05 8.53 -51.47
N GLU A 127 25.52 7.41 -51.96
CA GLU A 127 24.13 7.00 -51.67
C GLU A 127 23.97 6.70 -50.16
N ASN A 128 24.89 5.95 -49.57
CA ASN A 128 24.85 5.61 -48.15
C ASN A 128 24.96 6.85 -47.24
N LEU A 129 25.83 7.81 -47.59
CA LEU A 129 26.00 9.07 -46.86
C LEU A 129 24.73 9.92 -46.92
N ASN A 130 24.21 10.15 -48.13
CA ASN A 130 22.98 10.93 -48.32
C ASN A 130 21.79 10.28 -47.62
N HIS A 131 21.68 8.94 -47.67
CA HIS A 131 20.66 8.21 -46.93
C HIS A 131 20.75 8.45 -45.42
N ALA A 132 21.94 8.30 -44.82
CA ALA A 132 22.12 8.55 -43.39
C ALA A 132 21.75 9.99 -43.01
N PHE A 133 22.17 10.97 -43.80
CA PHE A 133 21.94 12.39 -43.51
C PHE A 133 20.47 12.75 -43.64
N GLU A 134 19.79 12.18 -44.63
CA GLU A 134 18.34 12.36 -44.78
C GLU A 134 17.55 11.73 -43.66
N VAL A 135 17.85 10.49 -43.29
CA VAL A 135 17.17 9.82 -42.18
C VAL A 135 17.42 10.55 -40.86
N ALA A 136 18.66 10.97 -40.60
CA ALA A 136 19.01 11.68 -39.38
C ALA A 136 18.31 13.05 -39.26
N ASP A 137 18.20 13.79 -40.37
CA ASP A 137 17.51 15.08 -40.40
C ASP A 137 16.00 14.90 -40.25
N ARG A 138 15.39 14.03 -41.06
CA ARG A 138 13.93 13.86 -41.10
C ARG A 138 13.35 13.17 -39.87
N GLU A 139 14.01 12.11 -39.39
CA GLU A 139 13.47 11.24 -38.34
C GLU A 139 14.05 11.56 -36.95
N LEU A 140 15.25 12.14 -36.87
CA LEU A 140 15.94 12.43 -35.60
C LEU A 140 16.15 13.93 -35.36
N GLY A 141 15.88 14.78 -36.34
CA GLY A 141 16.08 16.23 -36.25
C GLY A 141 17.55 16.65 -36.16
N ILE A 142 18.48 15.83 -36.67
CA ILE A 142 19.91 16.13 -36.72
C ILE A 142 20.20 16.87 -38.03
N PRO A 143 20.47 18.20 -38.00
CA PRO A 143 20.62 18.99 -39.24
C PRO A 143 21.77 18.47 -40.10
N ARG A 144 21.60 18.44 -41.42
CA ARG A 144 22.66 18.01 -42.35
C ARG A 144 23.79 19.04 -42.37
N LEU A 145 24.89 18.73 -41.66
CA LEU A 145 26.06 19.62 -41.58
C LEU A 145 27.13 19.33 -42.64
N LEU A 146 27.05 18.16 -43.28
CA LEU A 146 28.03 17.68 -44.24
C LEU A 146 27.35 17.30 -45.54
N ASP A 147 28.03 17.56 -46.65
CA ASP A 147 27.67 17.05 -47.97
C ASP A 147 28.42 15.73 -48.23
N ALA A 148 27.79 14.79 -48.95
CA ALA A 148 28.36 13.47 -49.19
C ALA A 148 29.68 13.55 -49.99
N GLU A 149 29.74 14.49 -50.92
CA GLU A 149 30.89 14.76 -51.80
C GLU A 149 32.12 15.22 -51.02
N ASP A 150 31.95 15.93 -49.90
CA ASP A 150 33.05 16.41 -49.06
C ASP A 150 33.66 15.29 -48.20
N ILE A 151 32.90 14.22 -47.99
CA ILE A 151 33.33 13.05 -47.22
C ILE A 151 33.88 11.95 -48.13
N ASP A 152 33.33 11.73 -49.33
CA ASP A 152 33.86 10.74 -50.28
C ASP A 152 35.10 11.25 -51.04
N THR A 153 36.07 11.78 -50.30
CA THR A 153 37.34 12.29 -50.82
C THR A 153 38.51 11.44 -50.32
N ALA A 154 39.70 11.66 -50.88
CA ALA A 154 40.91 10.95 -50.45
C ALA A 154 41.34 11.30 -49.01
N ARG A 155 40.94 12.46 -48.50
CA ARG A 155 41.30 12.96 -47.17
C ARG A 155 40.14 13.76 -46.56
N PRO A 156 39.13 13.08 -46.01
CA PRO A 156 37.99 13.73 -45.38
C PRO A 156 38.44 14.59 -44.18
N ASP A 157 37.81 15.74 -43.96
CA ASP A 157 38.15 16.63 -42.85
C ASP A 157 37.69 16.07 -41.51
N GLU A 158 38.66 15.83 -40.62
CA GLU A 158 38.41 15.20 -39.32
C GLU A 158 37.49 16.02 -38.43
N LYS A 159 37.65 17.35 -38.44
CA LYS A 159 36.90 18.26 -37.54
C LYS A 159 35.43 18.30 -37.94
N SER A 160 35.15 18.30 -39.23
CA SER A 160 33.79 18.31 -39.78
C SER A 160 33.05 17.02 -39.44
N ILE A 161 33.68 15.86 -39.66
CA ILE A 161 33.10 14.56 -39.27
C ILE A 161 32.91 14.48 -37.74
N LEU A 162 33.92 14.88 -36.95
CA LEU A 162 33.81 14.85 -35.49
C LEU A 162 32.66 15.70 -34.97
N THR A 163 32.47 16.90 -35.52
CA THR A 163 31.37 17.82 -35.19
C THR A 163 30.01 17.17 -35.48
N TYR A 164 29.89 16.55 -36.64
CA TYR A 164 28.63 15.95 -37.03
C TYR A 164 28.32 14.71 -36.19
N VAL A 165 29.29 13.82 -35.99
CA VAL A 165 29.12 12.63 -35.12
C VAL A 165 28.80 13.03 -33.67
N ALA A 166 29.39 14.12 -33.15
CA ALA A 166 29.01 14.65 -31.84
C ALA A 166 27.53 15.05 -31.78
N SER A 167 26.96 15.57 -32.87
CA SER A 167 25.52 15.89 -32.95
C SER A 167 24.63 14.63 -32.87
N TYR A 168 25.06 13.51 -33.45
CA TYR A 168 24.40 12.21 -33.25
C TYR A 168 24.46 11.75 -31.80
N TYR A 169 25.64 11.82 -31.18
CA TYR A 169 25.82 11.43 -29.78
C TYR A 169 24.85 12.21 -28.87
N HIS A 170 24.81 13.54 -28.98
CA HIS A 170 23.95 14.37 -28.14
C HIS A 170 22.47 14.05 -28.32
N THR A 171 22.05 13.82 -29.56
CA THR A 171 20.67 13.47 -29.87
C THR A 171 20.26 12.15 -29.23
N PHE A 172 21.08 11.11 -29.37
CA PHE A 172 20.80 9.80 -28.78
C PHE A 172 20.97 9.79 -27.25
N ALA A 173 21.91 10.56 -26.71
CA ALA A 173 22.07 10.74 -25.26
C ALA A 173 20.82 11.42 -24.66
N ARG A 174 20.30 12.47 -25.30
CA ARG A 174 19.05 13.13 -24.90
C ARG A 174 17.87 12.15 -24.93
N MET A 175 17.68 11.43 -26.04
CA MET A 175 16.60 10.43 -26.15
C MET A 175 16.68 9.35 -25.06
N LYS A 176 17.88 8.83 -24.76
CA LYS A 176 18.10 7.86 -23.68
C LYS A 176 17.76 8.46 -22.30
N ASN A 177 18.11 9.72 -22.07
CA ASN A 177 17.82 10.41 -20.82
C ASN A 177 16.33 10.68 -20.65
N GLU A 178 15.62 11.06 -21.71
CA GLU A 178 14.16 11.22 -21.71
C GLU A 178 13.44 9.89 -21.40
N GLN A 179 13.87 8.79 -22.02
CA GLN A 179 13.34 7.46 -21.71
C GLN A 179 13.59 7.06 -20.24
N LYS A 180 14.79 7.31 -19.70
CA LYS A 180 15.09 7.11 -18.27
C LYS A 180 14.21 7.98 -17.38
N GLY A 181 13.99 9.24 -17.75
CA GLY A 181 13.09 10.18 -17.08
C GLY A 181 11.66 9.66 -17.02
N GLY A 182 11.12 9.20 -18.15
CA GLY A 182 9.80 8.58 -18.23
C GLY A 182 9.65 7.37 -17.32
N LYS A 183 10.64 6.46 -17.30
CA LYS A 183 10.67 5.30 -16.39
C LYS A 183 10.68 5.71 -14.91
N ARG A 184 11.45 6.75 -14.55
CA ARG A 184 11.49 7.28 -13.17
C ARG A 184 10.13 7.84 -12.75
N ILE A 185 9.48 8.61 -13.62
CA ILE A 185 8.15 9.16 -13.36
C ILE A 185 7.13 8.03 -13.20
N ALA A 186 7.12 7.05 -14.10
CA ALA A 186 6.24 5.89 -14.01
C ALA A 186 6.41 5.14 -12.68
N ASN A 187 7.65 4.95 -12.22
CA ASN A 187 7.92 4.33 -10.92
C ASN A 187 7.36 5.13 -9.74
N ILE A 188 7.45 6.46 -9.77
CA ILE A 188 6.87 7.34 -8.74
C ILE A 188 5.35 7.25 -8.75
N VAL A 189 4.72 7.33 -9.94
CA VAL A 189 3.27 7.21 -10.11
C VAL A 189 2.77 5.87 -9.57
N ASN A 190 3.43 4.76 -9.91
CA ASN A 190 3.07 3.44 -9.38
C ASN A 190 3.13 3.37 -7.85
N LYS A 191 4.13 3.99 -7.22
CA LYS A 191 4.24 4.06 -5.75
C LYS A 191 3.12 4.90 -5.13
N LEU A 192 2.72 6.00 -5.78
CA LEU A 192 1.60 6.82 -5.32
C LEU A 192 0.28 6.05 -5.41
N MET A 193 0.05 5.34 -6.52
CA MET A 193 -1.13 4.48 -6.69
C MET A 193 -1.19 3.37 -5.63
N ASP A 194 -0.05 2.75 -5.30
CA ASP A 194 0.01 1.75 -4.23
C ASP A 194 -0.30 2.35 -2.85
N ALA A 195 0.16 3.58 -2.58
CA ALA A 195 -0.18 4.29 -1.36
C ALA A 195 -1.69 4.55 -1.26
N ASP A 196 -2.34 4.98 -2.35
CA ASP A 196 -3.78 5.21 -2.36
C ASP A 196 -4.59 3.92 -2.20
N LYS A 197 -4.14 2.82 -2.83
CA LYS A 197 -4.76 1.50 -2.62
C LYS A 197 -4.68 1.07 -1.15
N LYS A 198 -3.54 1.29 -0.49
CA LYS A 198 -3.36 0.97 0.94
C LYS A 198 -4.20 1.87 1.85
N LYS A 199 -4.41 3.14 1.51
CA LYS A 199 -5.36 4.02 2.21
C LYS A 199 -6.79 3.46 2.14
N MET A 200 -7.24 3.05 0.95
CA MET A 200 -8.57 2.43 0.79
C MET A 200 -8.70 1.14 1.60
N GLN A 201 -7.66 0.30 1.60
CA GLN A 201 -7.65 -0.92 2.43
C GLN A 201 -7.75 -0.60 3.92
N PHE A 202 -7.00 0.39 4.39
CA PHE A 202 -7.07 0.88 5.77
C PHE A 202 -8.50 1.32 6.12
N GLU A 203 -9.12 2.14 5.27
CA GLU A 203 -10.48 2.66 5.45
C GLU A 203 -11.54 1.55 5.54
N ASN A 204 -11.39 0.49 4.76
CA ASN A 204 -12.30 -0.66 4.83
C ASN A 204 -12.13 -1.42 6.14
N LEU A 205 -10.89 -1.80 6.48
CA LEU A 205 -10.59 -2.58 7.68
C LEU A 205 -11.02 -1.86 8.97
N ILE A 206 -10.76 -0.55 9.07
CA ILE A 206 -11.17 0.22 10.25
C ILE A 206 -12.69 0.34 10.34
N THR A 207 -13.39 0.48 9.22
CA THR A 207 -14.86 0.55 9.18
C THR A 207 -15.47 -0.77 9.64
N ASP A 208 -14.95 -1.90 9.13
CA ASP A 208 -15.42 -3.24 9.47
C ASP A 208 -15.20 -3.55 10.95
N LEU A 209 -13.99 -3.26 11.47
CA LEU A 209 -13.68 -3.48 12.88
C LEU A 209 -14.55 -2.61 13.80
N LEU A 210 -14.68 -1.31 13.49
CA LEU A 210 -15.53 -0.41 14.28
C LEU A 210 -17.00 -0.83 14.25
N SER A 211 -17.50 -1.30 13.10
CA SER A 211 -18.87 -1.83 12.98
C SER A 211 -19.05 -3.09 13.84
N TRP A 212 -18.12 -4.02 13.77
CA TRP A 212 -18.14 -5.23 14.60
C TRP A 212 -18.13 -4.90 16.10
N ILE A 213 -17.24 -4.00 16.53
CA ILE A 213 -17.15 -3.57 17.94
C ILE A 213 -18.49 -2.98 18.38
N ARG A 214 -19.07 -2.05 17.61
CA ARG A 214 -20.35 -1.41 17.95
C ARG A 214 -21.47 -2.43 18.08
N ASN A 215 -21.62 -3.32 17.11
CA ASN A 215 -22.67 -4.33 17.10
C ASN A 215 -22.53 -5.30 18.29
N LYS A 216 -21.30 -5.77 18.57
CA LYS A 216 -21.04 -6.69 19.68
C LYS A 216 -21.23 -6.02 21.04
N THR A 217 -20.84 -4.75 21.19
CA THR A 217 -21.13 -3.97 22.40
C THR A 217 -22.64 -3.92 22.67
N THR A 218 -23.45 -3.60 21.67
CA THR A 218 -24.93 -3.58 21.81
C THR A 218 -25.50 -4.95 22.16
N GLU A 219 -24.92 -6.03 21.62
CA GLU A 219 -25.32 -7.40 21.97
C GLU A 219 -25.03 -7.72 23.46
N LEU A 220 -23.83 -7.39 23.94
CA LEU A 220 -23.39 -7.62 25.33
C LEU A 220 -24.13 -6.75 26.35
N GLU A 221 -24.64 -5.59 25.93
CA GLU A 221 -25.44 -4.69 26.77
C GLU A 221 -26.87 -5.19 27.00
N LYS A 222 -27.36 -6.18 26.25
CA LYS A 222 -28.70 -6.75 26.47
C LYS A 222 -28.83 -7.30 27.90
N ARG A 223 -30.02 -7.14 28.48
CA ARG A 223 -30.36 -7.61 29.84
C ARG A 223 -31.61 -8.49 29.88
N ASN A 224 -32.13 -8.89 28.72
CA ASN A 224 -33.19 -9.88 28.65
C ASN A 224 -32.58 -11.26 28.81
N PHE A 225 -32.78 -11.88 29.96
CA PHE A 225 -32.22 -13.19 30.30
C PHE A 225 -33.31 -14.27 30.26
N PRO A 226 -32.97 -15.50 29.83
CA PRO A 226 -33.92 -16.61 29.87
C PRO A 226 -34.25 -17.01 31.31
N ASN A 227 -35.53 -17.23 31.59
CA ASN A 227 -36.03 -17.64 32.91
C ASN A 227 -35.89 -19.17 33.13
N SER A 228 -34.66 -19.68 33.06
CA SER A 228 -34.32 -21.07 33.38
C SER A 228 -32.81 -21.24 33.56
N VAL A 229 -32.40 -22.16 34.44
CA VAL A 229 -30.97 -22.51 34.64
C VAL A 229 -30.33 -22.96 33.34
N GLU A 230 -30.98 -23.85 32.58
CA GLU A 230 -30.49 -24.31 31.27
C GLU A 230 -30.34 -23.16 30.27
N GLY A 231 -31.26 -22.19 30.28
CA GLY A 231 -31.19 -21.00 29.43
C GLY A 231 -29.96 -20.15 29.75
N ILE A 232 -29.70 -19.86 31.02
CA ILE A 232 -28.54 -19.06 31.44
C ILE A 232 -27.22 -19.80 31.19
N GLN A 233 -27.20 -21.11 31.37
CA GLN A 233 -26.02 -21.93 31.03
C GLN A 233 -25.69 -21.83 29.54
N ARG A 234 -26.69 -21.81 28.65
CA ARG A 234 -26.48 -21.58 27.21
C ARG A 234 -25.91 -20.19 26.91
N GLU A 235 -26.42 -19.14 27.56
CA GLU A 235 -25.88 -17.79 27.43
C GLU A 235 -24.42 -17.67 27.93
N LEU A 236 -24.07 -18.35 29.02
CA LEU A 236 -22.70 -18.44 29.53
C LEU A 236 -21.76 -19.16 28.55
N LEU A 237 -22.24 -20.23 27.91
CA LEU A 237 -21.49 -20.93 26.86
C LEU A 237 -21.25 -20.04 25.65
N ALA A 238 -22.27 -19.33 25.16
CA ALA A 238 -22.13 -18.37 24.07
C ALA A 238 -21.16 -17.22 24.42
N PHE A 239 -21.23 -16.71 25.66
CA PHE A 239 -20.29 -15.69 26.13
C PHE A 239 -18.85 -16.22 26.21
N LYS A 240 -18.66 -17.47 26.64
CA LYS A 240 -17.36 -18.14 26.61
C LYS A 240 -16.84 -18.26 25.17
N GLU A 241 -17.68 -18.71 24.24
CA GLU A 241 -17.35 -18.84 22.82
C GLU A 241 -16.90 -17.50 22.22
N TYR A 242 -17.64 -16.43 22.49
CA TYR A 242 -17.25 -15.06 22.11
C TYR A 242 -15.83 -14.73 22.61
N ARG A 243 -15.54 -14.97 23.89
CA ARG A 243 -14.23 -14.64 24.49
C ARG A 243 -13.08 -15.49 23.95
N THR A 244 -13.33 -16.76 23.64
CA THR A 244 -12.28 -17.71 23.27
C THR A 244 -12.11 -17.90 21.77
N ILE A 245 -13.11 -17.54 20.96
CA ILE A 245 -13.13 -17.79 19.51
C ILE A 245 -13.34 -16.50 18.72
N GLU A 246 -14.40 -15.74 19.00
CA GLU A 246 -14.74 -14.55 18.20
C GLU A 246 -13.83 -13.35 18.46
N LYS A 247 -13.54 -13.02 19.72
CA LYS A 247 -12.75 -11.84 20.12
C LYS A 247 -11.25 -11.96 19.78
N PRO A 248 -10.56 -13.10 19.99
CA PRO A 248 -9.12 -13.23 19.72
C PRO A 248 -8.64 -12.78 18.31
N PRO A 249 -9.28 -13.14 17.19
CA PRO A 249 -8.85 -12.66 15.87
C PRO A 249 -8.99 -11.14 15.72
N LYS A 250 -9.90 -10.49 16.45
CA LYS A 250 -10.09 -9.03 16.38
C LYS A 250 -8.93 -8.23 16.98
N TYR A 251 -8.17 -8.81 17.92
CA TYR A 251 -6.91 -8.22 18.36
C TYR A 251 -5.87 -8.18 17.23
N LYS A 252 -5.82 -9.23 16.39
CA LYS A 252 -4.92 -9.27 15.22
C LYS A 252 -5.33 -8.23 14.18
N GLU A 253 -6.61 -8.16 13.84
CA GLU A 253 -7.16 -7.15 12.92
C GLU A 253 -6.81 -5.72 13.38
N ARG A 254 -6.96 -5.44 14.69
CA ARG A 254 -6.57 -4.16 15.28
C ARG A 254 -5.08 -3.84 15.06
N SER A 255 -4.18 -4.77 15.38
CA SER A 255 -2.75 -4.58 15.16
C SER A 255 -2.38 -4.45 13.68
N GLU A 256 -3.05 -5.16 12.79
CA GLU A 256 -2.88 -5.06 11.34
C GLU A 256 -3.28 -3.67 10.81
N ILE A 257 -4.37 -3.09 11.32
CA ILE A 257 -4.81 -1.74 10.98
C ILE A 257 -3.77 -0.68 11.42
N GLU A 258 -3.24 -0.80 12.65
CA GLU A 258 -2.19 0.08 13.17
C GLU A 258 -0.91 -0.03 12.33
N ALA A 259 -0.48 -1.25 11.99
CA ALA A 259 0.67 -1.50 11.14
C ALA A 259 0.48 -0.94 9.72
N LEU A 260 -0.71 -1.12 9.14
CA LEU A 260 -1.03 -0.60 7.80
C LEU A 260 -1.01 0.94 7.79
N PHE A 261 -1.56 1.58 8.82
CA PHE A 261 -1.51 3.04 8.96
C PHE A 261 -0.07 3.56 9.04
N PHE A 262 0.78 2.90 9.84
CA PHE A 262 2.20 3.24 9.93
C PHE A 262 2.92 3.03 8.59
N HIS A 263 2.60 1.94 7.89
CA HIS A 263 3.20 1.64 6.59
C HIS A 263 2.81 2.67 5.52
N VAL A 264 1.54 3.07 5.46
CA VAL A 264 1.05 4.14 4.56
C VAL A 264 1.80 5.44 4.80
N ASN A 265 1.92 5.88 6.06
CA ASN A 265 2.62 7.12 6.38
C ASN A 265 4.12 7.05 6.09
N THR A 266 4.75 5.90 6.33
CA THR A 266 6.15 5.65 5.98
C THR A 266 6.37 5.76 4.46
N LEU A 267 5.47 5.16 3.68
CA LEU A 267 5.50 5.23 2.21
C LEU A 267 5.32 6.67 1.72
N LEU A 268 4.32 7.40 2.24
CA LEU A 268 4.09 8.81 1.89
C LEU A 268 5.29 9.70 2.24
N LYS A 269 5.90 9.49 3.41
CA LYS A 269 7.13 10.20 3.81
C LYS A 269 8.28 9.94 2.83
N SER A 270 8.45 8.69 2.38
CA SER A 270 9.49 8.36 1.38
C SER A 270 9.25 9.01 0.01
N LEU A 271 8.00 9.42 -0.27
CA LEU A 271 7.58 10.11 -1.49
C LEU A 271 7.48 11.64 -1.30
N ASN A 272 7.92 12.17 -0.15
CA ASN A 272 7.77 13.57 0.24
C ASN A 272 6.31 14.06 0.17
N GLN A 273 5.36 13.18 0.47
CA GLN A 273 3.94 13.50 0.56
C GLN A 273 3.52 13.82 2.01
N PRO A 274 2.44 14.61 2.19
CA PRO A 274 1.89 14.85 3.53
C PRO A 274 1.44 13.56 4.19
N HIS A 275 1.42 13.56 5.53
CA HIS A 275 0.90 12.44 6.30
C HIS A 275 -0.56 12.18 5.96
N TYR A 276 -0.94 10.90 5.98
CA TYR A 276 -2.32 10.49 5.82
C TYR A 276 -3.10 10.77 7.11
N THR A 277 -4.20 11.50 6.98
CA THR A 277 -5.17 11.71 8.05
C THR A 277 -6.49 11.06 7.63
N PRO A 278 -6.95 10.00 8.34
CA PRO A 278 -8.24 9.38 8.09
C PRO A 278 -9.40 10.36 8.35
N GLN A 279 -10.58 10.02 7.83
CA GLN A 279 -11.80 10.79 8.13
C GLN A 279 -12.17 10.71 9.61
N ASP A 280 -12.90 11.73 10.10
CA ASP A 280 -13.38 11.77 11.48
C ASP A 280 -14.21 10.53 11.82
N GLY A 281 -13.94 9.92 12.98
CA GLY A 281 -14.57 8.67 13.40
C GLY A 281 -13.92 7.40 12.87
N LYS A 282 -12.84 7.51 12.10
CA LYS A 282 -12.00 6.41 11.61
C LYS A 282 -10.52 6.60 11.95
N MET A 283 -10.23 7.25 13.06
CA MET A 283 -8.86 7.36 13.56
C MET A 283 -8.50 6.12 14.38
N ILE A 284 -7.21 5.81 14.50
CA ILE A 284 -6.71 4.74 15.39
C ILE A 284 -7.24 4.93 16.82
N ASN A 285 -7.32 6.17 17.29
CA ASN A 285 -7.87 6.51 18.60
C ASN A 285 -9.37 6.18 18.74
N ASP A 286 -10.13 6.15 17.64
CA ASP A 286 -11.54 5.77 17.68
C ASP A 286 -11.71 4.26 17.91
N ILE A 287 -10.78 3.43 17.40
CA ILE A 287 -10.73 2.00 17.74
C ILE A 287 -10.48 1.85 19.24
N GLU A 288 -9.49 2.55 19.80
CA GLU A 288 -9.16 2.46 21.23
C GLU A 288 -10.37 2.81 22.12
N LYS A 289 -11.05 3.92 21.82
CA LYS A 289 -12.28 4.32 22.53
C LYS A 289 -13.40 3.29 22.40
N ALA A 290 -13.61 2.75 21.20
CA ALA A 290 -14.65 1.73 20.97
C ALA A 290 -14.32 0.43 21.68
N TRP A 291 -13.04 0.04 21.70
CA TRP A 291 -12.54 -1.16 22.36
C TRP A 291 -12.73 -1.09 23.87
N GLN A 292 -12.40 0.05 24.50
CA GLN A 292 -12.65 0.26 25.92
C GLN A 292 -14.14 0.12 26.29
N ARG A 293 -15.05 0.63 25.44
CA ARG A 293 -16.49 0.45 25.64
C ARG A 293 -16.91 -1.02 25.54
N LEU A 294 -16.34 -1.77 24.60
CA LEU A 294 -16.57 -3.21 24.46
C LEU A 294 -16.11 -3.97 25.72
N GLU A 295 -14.94 -3.65 26.25
CA GLU A 295 -14.41 -4.30 27.47
C GLU A 295 -15.28 -4.00 28.70
N ASN A 296 -15.79 -2.77 28.83
CA ASN A 296 -16.75 -2.43 29.87
C ASN A 296 -18.06 -3.21 29.72
N ALA A 297 -18.60 -3.32 28.50
CA ALA A 297 -19.81 -4.09 28.23
C ALA A 297 -19.61 -5.60 28.50
N GLU A 298 -18.44 -6.14 28.14
CA GLU A 298 -18.05 -7.52 28.42
C GLU A 298 -18.01 -7.80 29.93
N HIS A 299 -17.35 -6.93 30.71
CA HIS A 299 -17.31 -7.05 32.16
C HIS A 299 -18.72 -7.03 32.77
N ASN A 300 -19.54 -6.07 32.37
CA ASN A 300 -20.91 -5.94 32.87
C ASN A 300 -21.79 -7.14 32.49
N ARG A 301 -21.59 -7.73 31.30
CA ARG A 301 -22.30 -8.95 30.86
C ARG A 301 -21.86 -10.17 31.67
N GLU A 302 -20.57 -10.31 31.97
CA GLU A 302 -20.05 -11.40 32.80
C GLU A 302 -20.66 -11.37 34.22
N VAL A 303 -20.71 -10.20 34.84
CA VAL A 303 -21.33 -10.01 36.17
C VAL A 303 -22.81 -10.36 36.12
N ALA A 304 -23.55 -9.79 35.17
CA ALA A 304 -25.00 -10.00 35.06
C ALA A 304 -25.37 -11.47 34.78
N LEU A 305 -24.60 -12.18 33.95
CA LEU A 305 -24.82 -13.61 33.70
C LEU A 305 -24.58 -14.47 34.94
N ARG A 306 -23.59 -14.12 35.78
CA ARG A 306 -23.31 -14.84 37.04
C ARG A 306 -24.40 -14.59 38.08
N GLU A 307 -24.81 -13.33 38.23
CA GLU A 307 -25.88 -12.96 39.16
C GLU A 307 -27.20 -13.64 38.78
N GLU A 308 -27.55 -13.65 37.50
CA GLU A 308 -28.77 -14.31 37.03
C GLU A 308 -28.68 -15.85 37.16
N LEU A 309 -27.51 -16.46 36.96
CA LEU A 309 -27.34 -17.91 37.20
C LEU A 309 -27.64 -18.26 38.66
N LEU A 310 -27.06 -17.51 39.61
CA LEU A 310 -27.27 -17.73 41.04
C LEU A 310 -28.75 -17.54 41.42
N ARG A 311 -29.40 -16.54 40.83
CA ARG A 311 -30.84 -16.29 41.02
C ARG A 311 -31.68 -17.46 40.51
N GLN A 312 -31.42 -17.94 39.29
CA GLN A 312 -32.12 -19.07 38.69
C GLN A 312 -31.92 -20.37 39.48
N GLU A 313 -30.70 -20.65 39.96
CA GLU A 313 -30.41 -21.81 40.83
C GLU A 313 -31.16 -21.72 42.16
N LYS A 314 -31.26 -20.52 42.76
CA LYS A 314 -32.04 -20.30 43.99
C LYS A 314 -33.53 -20.55 43.74
N LEU A 315 -34.08 -20.07 42.63
CA LEU A 315 -35.48 -20.29 42.26
C LEU A 315 -35.79 -21.75 41.99
N GLU A 316 -34.89 -22.47 41.31
CA GLU A 316 -35.06 -23.90 41.06
C GLU A 316 -35.04 -24.72 42.36
N GLN A 317 -34.15 -24.38 43.30
CA GLN A 317 -34.14 -25.00 44.64
C GLN A 317 -35.40 -24.69 45.45
N LEU A 318 -35.90 -23.46 45.37
CA LEU A 318 -37.13 -23.03 46.04
C LEU A 318 -38.34 -23.76 45.45
N ASN A 319 -38.42 -23.85 44.12
CA ASN A 319 -39.45 -24.59 43.40
C ASN A 319 -39.44 -26.08 43.77
N TYR A 320 -38.26 -26.71 43.80
CA TYR A 320 -38.11 -28.10 44.23
C TYR A 320 -38.58 -28.33 45.68
N LYS A 321 -38.25 -27.40 46.59
CA LYS A 321 -38.72 -27.46 47.99
C LYS A 321 -40.23 -27.27 48.09
N PHE A 322 -40.79 -26.32 47.33
CA PHE A 322 -42.22 -26.08 47.25
C PHE A 322 -42.94 -27.33 46.77
N GLU A 323 -42.53 -27.91 45.64
CA GLU A 323 -43.14 -29.11 45.05
C GLU A 323 -43.14 -30.29 46.03
N LYS A 324 -41.97 -30.61 46.60
CA LYS A 324 -41.86 -31.68 47.60
C LYS A 324 -42.74 -31.44 48.81
N LYS A 325 -42.77 -30.20 49.32
CA LYS A 325 -43.58 -29.87 50.49
C LYS A 325 -45.06 -29.97 50.12
N SER A 326 -45.48 -29.40 48.99
CA SER A 326 -46.86 -29.38 48.50
C SER A 326 -47.44 -30.79 48.43
N VAL A 327 -46.75 -31.71 47.74
CA VAL A 327 -47.17 -33.13 47.62
C VAL A 327 -47.38 -33.79 48.99
N LEU A 328 -46.49 -33.55 49.96
CA LEU A 328 -46.63 -34.09 51.32
C LEU A 328 -47.86 -33.51 52.05
N ARG A 329 -48.21 -32.24 51.80
CA ARG A 329 -49.36 -31.60 52.46
C ARG A 329 -50.66 -32.00 51.79
N GLU A 330 -50.67 -32.11 50.47
CA GLU A 330 -51.79 -32.66 49.72
C GLU A 330 -52.10 -34.11 50.13
N GLY A 331 -51.07 -34.95 50.28
CA GLY A 331 -51.21 -36.31 50.81
C GLY A 331 -51.84 -36.34 52.20
N HIS A 332 -51.34 -35.52 53.13
CA HIS A 332 -51.93 -35.38 54.48
C HIS A 332 -53.39 -34.93 54.43
N LEU A 333 -53.69 -33.87 53.67
CA LEU A 333 -55.06 -33.38 53.54
C LEU A 333 -56.01 -34.46 53.01
N ASN A 334 -55.58 -35.24 52.02
CA ASN A 334 -56.36 -36.35 51.48
C ASN A 334 -56.65 -37.43 52.54
N GLU A 335 -55.66 -37.80 53.35
CA GLU A 335 -55.84 -38.75 54.48
C GLU A 335 -56.83 -38.20 55.52
N MET A 336 -56.71 -36.93 55.91
CA MET A 336 -57.62 -36.31 56.88
C MET A 336 -59.04 -36.20 56.33
N ILE A 337 -59.21 -35.77 55.08
CA ILE A 337 -60.51 -35.70 54.41
C ILE A 337 -61.15 -37.09 54.38
N GLN A 338 -60.40 -38.13 54.06
CA GLN A 338 -60.90 -39.50 54.04
C GLN A 338 -61.42 -39.93 55.43
N VAL A 339 -60.68 -39.62 56.50
CA VAL A 339 -61.09 -39.96 57.87
C VAL A 339 -62.30 -39.15 58.33
N LEU A 340 -62.34 -37.85 58.05
CA LEU A 340 -63.43 -36.95 58.44
C LEU A 340 -64.72 -37.20 57.65
N SER A 341 -64.59 -37.76 56.44
CA SER A 341 -65.73 -38.10 55.58
C SER A 341 -66.36 -39.47 55.92
N ASP A 342 -65.80 -40.25 56.84
CA ASP A 342 -66.38 -41.53 57.26
C ASP A 342 -67.64 -41.30 58.10
N PRO A 343 -68.85 -41.72 57.64
CA PRO A 343 -70.10 -41.47 58.36
C PRO A 343 -70.30 -42.41 59.57
N ARG A 344 -69.36 -43.32 59.87
CA ARG A 344 -69.50 -44.34 60.93
C ARG A 344 -68.97 -43.82 62.26
N TYR A 345 -69.88 -43.25 63.08
CA TYR A 345 -69.55 -42.67 64.40
C TYR A 345 -69.63 -43.64 65.59
N GLY A 346 -69.98 -44.91 65.34
CA GLY A 346 -70.13 -45.94 66.38
C GLY A 346 -71.59 -46.23 66.79
N ALA A 347 -71.86 -47.45 67.25
CA ALA A 347 -73.20 -47.96 67.58
C ALA A 347 -73.53 -47.88 69.08
N ASN A 348 -72.60 -47.43 69.92
CA ASN A 348 -72.79 -47.28 71.35
C ASN A 348 -71.96 -46.09 71.90
N ILE A 349 -72.29 -45.66 73.11
CA ILE A 349 -71.69 -44.47 73.73
C ILE A 349 -70.16 -44.54 73.86
N ARG A 350 -69.59 -45.75 74.05
CA ARG A 350 -68.12 -45.94 74.12
C ARG A 350 -67.46 -45.74 72.76
N GLN A 351 -68.08 -46.20 71.68
CA GLN A 351 -67.56 -46.02 70.32
C GLN A 351 -67.70 -44.57 69.83
N VAL A 352 -68.79 -43.90 70.21
CA VAL A 352 -68.99 -42.46 69.93
C VAL A 352 -67.95 -41.62 70.66
N ASP A 353 -67.71 -41.87 71.96
CA ASP A 353 -66.68 -41.17 72.74
C ASP A 353 -65.26 -41.36 72.16
N ALA A 354 -64.95 -42.57 71.68
CA ALA A 354 -63.68 -42.83 70.99
C ALA A 354 -63.54 -42.05 69.66
N THR A 355 -64.65 -41.89 68.92
CA THR A 355 -64.68 -41.12 67.67
C THR A 355 -64.52 -39.62 67.93
N VAL A 356 -65.14 -39.10 69.00
CA VAL A 356 -64.95 -37.71 69.45
C VAL A 356 -63.48 -37.44 69.78
N LYS A 357 -62.84 -38.29 70.59
CA LYS A 357 -61.41 -38.18 70.91
C LYS A 357 -60.52 -38.24 69.66
N LYS A 358 -60.88 -39.07 68.68
CA LYS A 358 -60.18 -39.14 67.38
C LYS A 358 -60.30 -37.81 66.62
N HIS A 359 -61.49 -37.21 66.56
CA HIS A 359 -61.69 -35.90 65.93
C HIS A 359 -60.99 -34.76 66.67
N GLU A 360 -60.99 -34.77 68.00
CA GLU A 360 -60.23 -33.80 68.81
C GLU A 360 -58.72 -33.91 68.54
N ALA A 361 -58.19 -35.13 68.44
CA ALA A 361 -56.79 -35.36 68.08
C ALA A 361 -56.46 -34.87 66.66
N ILE A 362 -57.36 -35.09 65.68
CA ILE A 362 -57.20 -34.58 64.31
C ILE A 362 -57.26 -33.05 64.28
N SER A 363 -58.20 -32.43 65.00
CA SER A 363 -58.30 -30.98 65.09
C SER A 363 -57.02 -30.36 65.69
N ALA A 364 -56.46 -30.99 66.72
CA ALA A 364 -55.20 -30.56 67.32
C ALA A 364 -54.02 -30.72 66.33
N ASP A 365 -53.94 -31.82 65.57
CA ASP A 365 -52.89 -32.03 64.55
C ASP A 365 -52.98 -31.01 63.41
N ILE A 366 -54.19 -30.70 62.92
CA ILE A 366 -54.41 -29.70 61.87
C ILE A 366 -53.93 -28.33 62.34
N LEU A 367 -54.36 -27.89 63.53
CA LEU A 367 -53.96 -26.60 64.10
C LEU A 367 -52.45 -26.52 64.32
N ALA A 368 -51.83 -27.60 64.80
CA ALA A 368 -50.37 -27.67 65.00
C ALA A 368 -49.56 -27.62 63.69
N ARG A 369 -50.20 -27.78 62.53
CA ARG A 369 -49.54 -27.76 61.22
C ARG A 369 -49.86 -26.53 60.38
N ALA A 370 -50.68 -25.59 60.85
CA ALA A 370 -51.07 -24.40 60.11
C ALA A 370 -49.87 -23.62 59.54
N ASP A 371 -48.81 -23.44 60.33
CA ASP A 371 -47.59 -22.74 59.90
C ASP A 371 -46.92 -23.40 58.70
N ARG A 372 -47.05 -24.72 58.53
CA ARG A 372 -46.47 -25.44 57.38
C ARG A 372 -47.17 -25.11 56.06
N PHE A 373 -48.42 -24.63 56.11
CA PHE A 373 -49.16 -24.14 54.95
C PHE A 373 -48.87 -22.66 54.68
N ASN A 374 -48.64 -21.86 55.74
CA ASN A 374 -48.14 -20.50 55.61
C ASN A 374 -46.76 -20.50 54.92
N ASP A 375 -45.84 -21.38 55.33
CA ASP A 375 -44.54 -21.58 54.66
C ASP A 375 -44.70 -21.86 53.15
N LEU A 376 -45.69 -22.68 52.76
CA LEU A 376 -45.98 -22.97 51.35
C LEU A 376 -46.46 -21.74 50.59
N THR A 377 -47.31 -20.94 51.24
CA THR A 377 -47.80 -19.68 50.68
C THR A 377 -46.66 -18.69 50.49
N ASP A 378 -45.75 -18.58 51.46
CA ASP A 378 -44.58 -17.70 51.39
C ASP A 378 -43.62 -18.12 50.27
N MET A 379 -43.33 -19.42 50.14
CA MET A 379 -42.49 -19.93 49.04
C MET A 379 -43.14 -19.68 47.67
N CYS A 380 -44.46 -19.82 47.54
CA CYS A 380 -45.19 -19.52 46.31
C CYS A 380 -45.11 -18.03 45.96
N ASN A 381 -45.29 -17.15 46.96
CA ASN A 381 -45.18 -15.70 46.78
C ASN A 381 -43.76 -15.29 46.33
N GLU A 382 -42.71 -15.87 46.93
CA GLU A 382 -41.32 -15.61 46.52
C GLU A 382 -41.07 -16.08 45.08
N LEU A 383 -41.57 -17.27 44.68
CA LEU A 383 -41.49 -17.75 43.30
C LEU A 383 -42.27 -16.88 42.30
N HIS A 384 -43.39 -16.30 42.71
CA HIS A 384 -44.20 -15.42 41.85
C HIS A 384 -43.55 -14.05 41.66
N ASN A 385 -42.96 -13.49 42.72
CA ASN A 385 -42.33 -12.17 42.68
C ASN A 385 -41.01 -12.16 41.90
N GLU A 386 -40.33 -13.30 41.81
CA GLU A 386 -39.05 -13.46 41.15
C GLU A 386 -39.14 -14.03 39.72
N ASN A 387 -40.33 -14.44 39.28
CA ASN A 387 -40.62 -14.75 37.87
C ASN A 387 -41.00 -13.47 37.10
#